data_AF-A0A0P9DGM0-F1
#
_entry.id   AF-A0A0P9DGM0-F1
#
_cell.length_a   1.000
_cell.length_b   1.000
_cell.length_c   1.000
_cell.angle_alpha   90.00
_cell.angle_beta   90.00
_cell.angle_gamma   90.00
#
_symmetry.space_group_name_H-M   'P 1'
#
loop_
_entity.id
_entity.type
_entity.pdbx_description
1 polymer ?
#
loop_
_entity_poly.entity_id
_entity_poly.type
_entity_poly.pdbx_seq_one_letter_code
_entity_poly.pdbx_strand_id
1 'polypeptide(L)'
;MTTKPPLLAAGTPAAEVATDAGLVRALLAEQHPDLAELPVQELAAGWDNAMFRLGDRLVMRLPRRAAAADLIAHEQAWLPQLAARLPLPIPAPL
;
A
#
# COMPACT_ATOMS: atom_id res chain seq x y z
N MET A 1 -8.79 -0.21 21.60
CA MET A 1 -8.74 -1.20 20.51
C MET A 1 -7.27 -1.47 20.24
N THR A 2 -6.77 -2.63 20.66
CA THR A 2 -5.34 -2.95 20.59
C THR A 2 -5.02 -3.35 19.15
N THR A 3 -4.43 -2.44 18.36
CA THR A 3 -3.89 -2.77 17.05
C THR A 3 -2.77 -3.76 17.24
N LYS A 4 -3.00 -5.02 16.82
CA LYS A 4 -1.96 -6.03 16.75
C LYS A 4 -0.90 -5.50 15.77
N PRO A 5 0.38 -5.42 16.15
CA PRO A 5 1.42 -4.93 15.24
C PRO A 5 1.44 -5.81 13.98
N PRO A 6 1.64 -5.22 12.80
CA PRO A 6 1.73 -5.97 11.56
C PRO A 6 2.82 -7.03 11.69
N LEU A 7 2.60 -8.18 11.07
CA LEU A 7 3.62 -9.22 11.04
C LEU A 7 4.82 -8.70 10.24
N LEU A 8 5.89 -8.33 10.93
CA LEU A 8 7.16 -7.91 10.32
C LEU A 8 8.01 -9.16 10.04
N ALA A 9 8.60 -9.24 8.86
CA ALA A 9 9.60 -10.28 8.58
C ALA A 9 10.89 -10.01 9.39
N ALA A 10 11.58 -11.05 9.83
CA ALA A 10 12.87 -10.90 10.50
C ALA A 10 13.87 -10.15 9.58
N GLY A 11 14.61 -9.19 10.13
CA GLY A 11 15.55 -8.35 9.37
C GLY A 11 14.91 -7.19 8.58
N THR A 12 13.61 -6.94 8.74
CA THR A 12 12.95 -5.75 8.17
C THR A 12 13.53 -4.47 8.78
N PRO A 13 14.05 -3.53 7.96
CA PRO A 13 14.49 -2.23 8.46
C PRO A 13 13.37 -1.48 9.17
N ALA A 14 13.73 -0.57 10.08
CA ALA A 14 12.76 0.31 10.72
C ALA A 14 12.06 1.17 9.65
N ALA A 15 10.78 1.50 9.90
CA ALA A 15 10.10 2.49 9.08
C ALA A 15 10.72 3.87 9.31
N GLU A 16 10.94 4.60 8.22
CA GLU A 16 11.29 6.03 8.27
C GLU A 16 10.02 6.89 8.43
N VAL A 17 8.88 6.38 7.95
CA VAL A 17 7.57 7.03 8.04
C VAL A 17 6.57 6.11 8.73
N ALA A 18 5.89 6.63 9.77
CA ALA A 18 4.79 5.93 10.42
C ALA A 18 3.62 5.79 9.45
N THR A 19 3.15 4.57 9.26
CA THR A 19 2.05 4.24 8.35
C THR A 19 0.95 3.55 9.15
N ASP A 20 -0.07 4.31 9.54
CA ASP A 20 -1.22 3.83 10.30
C ASP A 20 -2.54 4.09 9.54
N ALA A 21 -3.63 3.53 10.07
CA ALA A 21 -4.95 3.68 9.45
C ALA A 21 -5.45 5.13 9.46
N GLY A 22 -4.96 5.99 10.37
CA GLY A 22 -5.31 7.41 10.39
C GLY A 22 -4.69 8.15 9.21
N LEU A 23 -3.40 7.92 8.94
CA LEU A 23 -2.72 8.43 7.76
C LEU A 23 -3.41 7.97 6.47
N VAL A 24 -3.75 6.68 6.38
CA VAL A 24 -4.47 6.13 5.21
C VAL A 24 -5.77 6.90 4.96
N ARG A 25 -6.58 7.12 6.00
CA ARG A 25 -7.85 7.84 5.87
C ARG A 25 -7.66 9.28 5.45
N ALA A 26 -6.66 9.97 6.01
CA ALA A 26 -6.34 11.34 5.62
C ALA A 26 -5.93 11.44 4.14
N LEU A 27 -5.04 10.54 3.68
CA LEU A 27 -4.61 10.49 2.28
C LEU A 27 -5.76 10.19 1.33
N LEU A 28 -6.66 9.25 1.68
CA LEU A 28 -7.82 8.96 0.85
C LEU A 28 -8.78 10.15 0.78
N ALA A 29 -9.06 10.82 1.90
CA ALA A 29 -9.93 12.00 1.90
C ALA A 29 -9.36 13.14 1.03
N GLU A 30 -8.05 13.30 0.99
CA GLU A 30 -7.37 14.33 0.20
C GLU A 30 -7.23 13.96 -1.29
N GLN A 31 -6.82 12.73 -1.60
CA GLN A 31 -6.35 12.35 -2.94
C GLN A 31 -7.35 11.49 -3.71
N HIS A 32 -8.17 10.69 -3.02
CA HIS A 32 -9.17 9.78 -3.61
C HIS A 32 -10.47 9.79 -2.78
N PRO A 33 -11.19 10.94 -2.73
CA PRO A 33 -12.37 11.10 -1.90
C PRO A 33 -13.50 10.12 -2.23
N ASP A 34 -13.52 9.58 -3.45
CA ASP A 34 -14.42 8.51 -3.89
C ASP A 34 -14.18 7.17 -3.14
N LEU A 35 -13.00 6.99 -2.55
CA LEU A 35 -12.60 5.80 -1.80
C LEU A 35 -12.53 6.04 -0.27
N ALA A 36 -12.69 7.28 0.20
CA ALA A 36 -12.42 7.67 1.59
C ALA A 36 -13.31 6.96 2.63
N GLU A 37 -14.54 6.62 2.23
CA GLU A 37 -15.52 5.95 3.10
C GLU A 37 -15.35 4.42 3.15
N LEU A 38 -14.44 3.84 2.36
CA LEU A 38 -14.23 2.40 2.36
C LEU A 38 -13.59 1.91 3.67
N PRO A 39 -13.93 0.69 4.14
CA PRO A 39 -13.25 0.08 5.28
C PRO A 39 -11.75 -0.05 5.05
N VAL A 40 -10.95 0.40 6.03
CA VAL A 40 -9.48 0.31 6.02
C VAL A 40 -9.05 -0.71 7.06
N GLN A 41 -8.31 -1.74 6.65
CA GLN A 41 -7.76 -2.75 7.54
C GLN A 41 -6.27 -2.96 7.25
N GLU A 42 -5.44 -2.85 8.27
CA GLU A 42 -4.03 -3.21 8.16
C GLU A 42 -3.87 -4.71 7.87
N LEU A 43 -3.09 -5.05 6.86
CA LEU A 43 -2.83 -6.44 6.46
C LEU A 43 -1.46 -6.91 6.94
N ALA A 44 -0.41 -6.23 6.51
CA ALA A 44 0.97 -6.59 6.78
C ALA A 44 1.91 -5.42 6.46
N ALA A 45 3.13 -5.48 6.98
CA ALA A 45 4.17 -4.55 6.64
C ALA A 45 5.45 -5.30 6.27
N GLY A 46 5.98 -5.02 5.08
CA GLY A 46 7.23 -5.57 4.58
C GLY A 46 8.41 -4.61 4.78
N TRP A 47 9.50 -4.89 4.07
CA TRP A 47 10.70 -4.04 4.04
C TRP A 47 10.42 -2.63 3.51
N ASP A 48 9.61 -2.55 2.47
CA ASP A 48 9.44 -1.32 1.69
C ASP A 48 8.07 -0.69 1.89
N ASN A 49 7.03 -1.51 2.07
CA ASN A 49 5.65 -1.04 2.09
C ASN A 49 4.85 -1.59 3.28
N ALA A 50 4.02 -0.74 3.87
CA ALA A 50 2.87 -1.16 4.65
C ALA A 50 1.67 -1.37 3.72
N MET A 51 0.89 -2.43 3.95
CA MET A 51 -0.24 -2.82 3.13
C MET A 51 -1.54 -2.72 3.93
N PHE A 52 -2.51 -2.02 3.37
CA PHE A 52 -3.84 -1.87 3.92
C PHE A 52 -4.87 -2.38 2.92
N ARG A 53 -5.78 -3.25 3.36
CA ARG A 53 -6.98 -3.58 2.60
C ARG A 53 -7.91 -2.38 2.61
N LEU A 54 -8.46 -2.08 1.43
CA LEU A 54 -9.43 -1.01 1.22
C LEU A 54 -10.70 -1.61 0.61
N GLY A 55 -11.76 -1.68 1.40
CA GLY A 55 -12.96 -2.46 1.06
C GLY A 55 -12.63 -3.92 0.74
N ASP A 56 -13.34 -4.50 -0.22
CA ASP A 56 -13.18 -5.94 -0.53
C ASP A 56 -12.23 -6.23 -1.69
N ARG A 57 -11.88 -5.21 -2.48
CA ARG A 57 -11.24 -5.40 -3.80
C ARG A 57 -9.89 -4.71 -3.95
N LEU A 58 -9.54 -3.78 -3.06
CA LEU A 58 -8.35 -2.95 -3.21
C LEU A 58 -7.36 -3.19 -2.08
N VAL A 59 -6.09 -2.94 -2.40
CA VAL A 59 -4.99 -2.90 -1.45
C VAL A 59 -4.23 -1.61 -1.67
N MET A 60 -4.11 -0.80 -0.63
CA MET A 60 -3.25 0.36 -0.60
C MET A 60 -1.85 -0.07 -0.15
N ARG A 61 -0.83 0.37 -0.87
CA ARG A 61 0.59 0.15 -0.54
C ARG A 61 1.21 1.50 -0.22
N LEU A 62 1.67 1.65 1.01
CA LEU A 62 2.32 2.86 1.51
C LEU A 62 3.81 2.62 1.69
N PRO A 63 4.68 3.29 0.90
CA PRO A 63 6.11 3.28 1.13
C PRO A 63 6.42 3.77 2.55
N ARG A 64 7.14 2.96 3.31
CA ARG A 64 7.52 3.28 4.70
C ARG A 64 8.96 3.81 4.81
N ARG A 65 9.64 3.95 3.67
CA ARG A 65 11.04 4.35 3.50
C ARG A 65 11.19 5.16 2.21
N ALA A 66 12.09 6.13 2.18
CA ALA A 66 12.34 6.95 1.00
C ALA A 66 12.78 6.11 -0.20
N ALA A 67 13.66 5.12 0.02
CA ALA A 67 14.12 4.21 -1.02
C ALA A 67 12.99 3.38 -1.67
N ALA A 68 11.89 3.16 -0.95
CA ALA A 68 10.74 2.42 -1.47
C ALA A 68 9.80 3.27 -2.35
N ALA A 69 9.84 4.60 -2.21
CA ALA A 69 8.98 5.51 -2.97
C ALA A 69 9.31 5.46 -4.47
N ASP A 70 10.59 5.50 -4.83
CA ASP A 70 11.00 5.39 -6.23
C ASP A 70 10.69 4.02 -6.82
N LEU A 71 10.77 2.95 -6.01
CA LEU A 71 10.44 1.60 -6.45
C LEU A 71 8.95 1.46 -6.79
N ILE A 72 8.06 2.01 -5.96
CA ILE A 72 6.62 1.94 -6.24
C ILE A 72 6.24 2.81 -7.44
N ALA A 73 6.90 3.96 -7.63
CA ALA A 73 6.69 4.80 -8.82
C ALA A 73 7.10 4.07 -10.11
N HIS A 74 8.24 3.36 -10.11
CA HIS A 74 8.62 2.51 -11.23
C HIS A 74 7.61 1.40 -11.50
N GLU A 75 7.12 0.73 -10.45
CA GLU A 75 6.12 -0.32 -10.59
C GLU A 75 4.83 0.22 -11.22
N GLN A 76 4.34 1.38 -10.76
CA GLN A 76 3.15 2.03 -11.32
C GLN A 76 3.30 2.40 -12.81
N ALA A 77 4.50 2.82 -13.24
CA ALA A 77 4.76 3.16 -14.64
C ALA A 77 4.80 1.93 -15.56
N TRP A 78 5.29 0.78 -15.08
CA TRP A 78 5.49 -0.42 -15.89
C TRP A 78 4.32 -1.40 -15.86
N LEU A 79 3.58 -1.51 -14.76
CA LEU A 79 2.47 -2.45 -14.64
C LEU A 79 1.42 -2.34 -15.76
N PRO A 80 0.92 -1.16 -16.15
CA PRO A 80 -0.06 -1.05 -17.23
C PRO A 80 0.47 -1.58 -18.57
N GLN A 81 1.76 -1.37 -18.84
CA GLN A 81 2.42 -1.84 -20.06
C GLN A 81 2.59 -3.36 -20.08
N LEU A 82 2.87 -3.96 -18.92
CA LEU A 82 3.01 -5.41 -18.75
C LEU A 82 1.64 -6.11 -18.75
N ALA A 83 0.60 -5.48 -18.21
CA ALA A 83 -0.74 -6.06 -18.11
C ALA A 83 -1.30 -6.48 -19.49
N ALA A 84 -0.99 -5.72 -20.54
CA ALA A 84 -1.40 -6.03 -21.91
C ALA A 84 -0.65 -7.23 -22.54
N ARG A 85 0.41 -7.72 -21.91
CA ARG A 85 1.35 -8.71 -22.48
C ARG A 85 1.45 -10.01 -21.69
N LEU A 86 0.86 -10.07 -20.50
CA LEU A 86 0.94 -11.22 -19.62
C LEU A 86 -0.35 -12.04 -19.65
N PRO A 87 -0.26 -13.38 -19.63
CA PRO A 87 -1.43 -14.26 -19.68
C PRO A 87 -2.18 -14.35 -18.34
N LEU A 88 -1.59 -13.82 -17.26
CA LEU A 88 -2.14 -13.83 -15.91
C LEU A 88 -2.41 -12.40 -15.42
N PRO A 89 -3.45 -12.20 -14.59
CA PRO A 89 -3.72 -10.90 -14.00
C PRO A 89 -2.57 -10.48 -13.09
N ILE A 90 -2.20 -9.22 -13.20
CA ILE A 90 -1.21 -8.55 -12.35
C ILE A 90 -1.87 -7.36 -11.65
N PRO A 91 -1.24 -6.76 -10.62
CA PRO A 91 -1.76 -5.55 -10.00
C PRO A 91 -2.02 -4.44 -11.03
N ALA A 92 -3.16 -3.76 -10.90
CA ALA A 92 -3.55 -2.62 -11.74
C ALA A 92 -3.65 -1.36 -10.84
N PRO A 93 -2.66 -0.45 -10.89
CA PRO A 93 -2.71 0.81 -10.17
C PRO A 93 -3.96 1.63 -10.58
N LEU A 94 -4.54 2.36 -9.63
CA LEU A 94 -5.68 3.27 -9.83
C LEU A 94 -5.23 4.72 -9.91
#